data_AF-A0A9X4AZH3-F1
#
_entry.id   AF-A0A9X4AZH3-F1
#
_cell.length_a   1.000
_cell.length_b   1.000
_cell.length_c   1.000
_cell.angle_alpha   90.00
_cell.angle_beta   90.00
_cell.angle_gamma   90.00
#
_symmetry.space_group_name_H-M   'P 1'
#
loop_
_entity.id
_entity.type
_entity.pdbx_description
1 polymer ?
#
loop_
_entity_poly.entity_id
_entity_poly.type
_entity_poly.pdbx_seq_one_letter_code
_entity_poly.pdbx_strand_id
1 'polypeptide(L)'
;MNGAYARICGWFSAMALLGVGCGQILGLDEYVLVDGTGGSGGVTPGCGDGALDPGEKCDDGNDTVGDGCTSCVVDACYECTTKEGTPSSCVAKGAGDLCAAGLCDGTGQCVECLVNQHCGVDGYCFENACKSCDDGLKNGDETDVDCGGTHCSPCAQGKTCATMTDCVTAFCVDGVCCAENCDAPCLACNVTGVVGECAAIEKYGEDPSYGMGQACLAAEDKACTGSGGYCLKALDQPCATNTECASLHCADPDMNGTKICVKDVGDPCTMNADCYTNKCTNGLCAM
;
A
#
# COMPACT_ATOMS: atom_id res chain seq x y z
N MET A 1 -29.56 11.54 21.44
CA MET A 1 -28.86 11.54 20.14
C MET A 1 -29.59 10.57 19.24
N ASN A 2 -30.12 11.09 18.13
CA ASN A 2 -30.74 10.30 17.06
C ASN A 2 -29.67 9.42 16.40
N GLY A 3 -30.08 8.26 15.88
CA GLY A 3 -29.19 7.41 15.10
C GLY A 3 -29.90 6.17 14.59
N ALA A 4 -30.67 6.34 13.51
CA ALA A 4 -31.28 5.26 12.74
C ALA A 4 -30.22 4.39 12.06
N TYR A 5 -30.44 3.07 11.96
CA TYR A 5 -29.93 2.28 10.85
C TYR A 5 -30.97 1.29 10.35
N ALA A 6 -31.42 1.55 9.13
CA ALA A 6 -32.22 0.68 8.30
C ALA A 6 -31.40 -0.52 7.82
N ARG A 7 -32.03 -1.69 7.69
CA ARG A 7 -31.56 -2.71 6.74
C ARG A 7 -32.62 -2.98 5.69
N ILE A 8 -32.33 -2.38 4.56
CA ILE A 8 -32.86 -2.55 3.22
C ILE A 8 -32.81 -4.04 2.84
N CYS A 9 -33.95 -4.59 2.44
CA CYS A 9 -34.03 -5.72 1.51
C CYS A 9 -35.00 -5.32 0.40
N GLY A 10 -34.49 -4.53 -0.54
CA GLY A 10 -35.00 -4.47 -1.92
C GLY A 10 -34.07 -5.30 -2.79
N TRP A 11 -34.45 -5.93 -3.89
CA TRP A 11 -35.61 -5.86 -4.75
C TRP A 11 -35.53 -7.13 -5.61
N PHE A 12 -36.62 -7.88 -5.78
CA PHE A 12 -36.91 -8.55 -7.05
C PHE A 12 -38.42 -8.85 -7.09
N SER A 13 -39.11 -8.10 -7.94
CA SER A 13 -40.49 -8.35 -8.33
C SER A 13 -40.53 -9.57 -9.25
N ALA A 14 -41.41 -10.54 -8.99
CA ALA A 14 -42.45 -10.97 -9.93
C ALA A 14 -43.14 -12.27 -9.47
N MET A 15 -44.48 -12.16 -9.36
CA MET A 15 -45.50 -13.15 -9.72
C MET A 15 -45.51 -14.53 -9.04
N ALA A 16 -46.49 -14.63 -8.14
CA ALA A 16 -47.23 -15.81 -7.72
C ALA A 16 -47.38 -16.92 -8.78
N LEU A 17 -47.20 -18.18 -8.34
CA LEU A 17 -48.23 -19.24 -8.36
C LEU A 17 -47.69 -20.56 -7.77
N LEU A 18 -48.52 -21.19 -6.92
CA LEU A 18 -48.53 -22.60 -6.49
C LEU A 18 -47.57 -23.06 -5.38
N GLY A 19 -47.99 -22.77 -4.15
CA GLY A 19 -48.25 -23.74 -3.07
C GLY A 19 -47.24 -24.84 -2.74
N VAL A 20 -46.57 -24.70 -1.58
CA VAL A 20 -46.45 -25.75 -0.56
C VAL A 20 -46.36 -25.10 0.84
N GLY A 21 -47.33 -25.45 1.71
CA GLY A 21 -47.14 -25.72 3.14
C GLY A 21 -46.65 -24.61 4.08
N CYS A 22 -47.59 -23.89 4.69
CA CYS A 22 -47.43 -23.32 6.03
C CYS A 22 -47.69 -24.46 7.04
N GLY A 23 -46.66 -24.87 7.78
CA GLY A 23 -46.74 -25.80 8.90
C GLY A 23 -46.39 -25.08 10.20
N GLN A 24 -47.40 -24.92 11.05
CA GLN A 24 -47.35 -24.34 12.39
C GLN A 24 -46.19 -24.88 13.25
N ILE A 25 -45.48 -23.98 13.92
CA ILE A 25 -45.05 -24.23 15.30
C ILE A 25 -45.55 -23.04 16.12
N LEU A 26 -46.59 -23.33 16.92
CA LEU A 26 -47.09 -22.47 17.99
C LEU A 26 -46.10 -22.56 19.15
N GLY A 27 -45.80 -21.41 19.79
CA GLY A 27 -45.12 -21.37 21.08
C GLY A 27 -44.11 -20.25 21.19
N LEU A 28 -44.57 -19.00 21.23
CA LEU A 28 -43.83 -17.93 21.87
C LEU A 28 -44.25 -17.92 23.33
N ASP A 29 -43.38 -18.41 24.20
CA ASP A 29 -43.35 -17.97 25.59
C ASP A 29 -41.91 -17.65 25.98
N GLU A 30 -41.79 -16.45 26.54
CA GLU A 30 -40.73 -15.96 27.42
C GLU A 30 -39.37 -15.55 26.80
N TYR A 31 -39.34 -14.28 26.40
CA TYR A 31 -38.13 -13.45 26.41
C TYR A 31 -37.63 -13.32 27.86
N VAL A 32 -36.56 -14.03 28.22
CA VAL A 32 -35.78 -13.71 29.42
C VAL A 32 -34.66 -12.76 29.01
N LEU A 33 -34.78 -11.52 29.47
CA LEU A 33 -33.69 -10.55 29.52
C LEU A 33 -32.78 -10.97 30.68
N VAL A 34 -31.52 -11.28 30.41
CA VAL A 34 -30.49 -11.35 31.45
C VAL A 34 -29.45 -10.27 31.16
N ASP A 35 -29.68 -9.09 31.75
CA ASP A 35 -28.57 -8.27 32.22
C ASP A 35 -28.08 -8.94 33.51
N GLY A 36 -26.89 -9.51 33.48
CA GLY A 36 -26.39 -10.40 34.52
C GLY A 36 -24.87 -10.40 34.56
N THR A 37 -24.33 -9.45 35.32
CA THR A 37 -22.98 -9.55 35.86
C THR A 37 -22.92 -10.73 36.83
N GLY A 38 -22.24 -11.82 36.45
CA GLY A 38 -21.73 -12.86 37.34
C GLY A 38 -22.59 -14.11 37.52
N GLY A 39 -22.02 -15.26 37.15
CA GLY A 39 -22.15 -16.51 37.91
C GLY A 39 -22.90 -17.69 37.27
N SER A 40 -22.10 -18.73 36.98
CA SER A 40 -22.39 -20.16 37.19
C SER A 40 -23.06 -20.98 36.07
N GLY A 41 -22.27 -21.92 35.53
CA GLY A 41 -22.64 -23.34 35.58
C GLY A 41 -23.41 -23.89 34.38
N GLY A 42 -22.81 -23.84 33.19
CA GLY A 42 -23.16 -24.78 32.12
C GLY A 42 -22.43 -26.11 32.33
N VAL A 43 -23.17 -27.22 32.37
CA VAL A 43 -22.62 -28.58 32.41
C VAL A 43 -21.94 -28.94 31.08
N THR A 44 -20.70 -28.51 30.94
CA THR A 44 -19.63 -29.09 30.10
C THR A 44 -18.42 -29.24 31.02
N PRO A 45 -17.49 -30.21 30.79
CA PRO A 45 -16.25 -30.31 31.57
C PRO A 45 -15.61 -28.92 31.76
N GLY A 46 -15.21 -28.63 33.00
CA GLY A 46 -15.16 -27.30 33.61
C GLY A 46 -14.01 -26.41 33.16
N CYS A 47 -13.95 -26.08 31.88
CA CYS A 47 -12.92 -25.19 31.37
C CYS A 47 -12.77 -23.88 32.14
N GLY A 48 -11.59 -23.63 32.68
CA GLY A 48 -11.25 -22.43 33.41
C GLY A 48 -11.73 -22.44 34.86
N ASP A 49 -12.04 -23.60 35.44
CA ASP A 49 -12.51 -23.71 36.83
C ASP A 49 -11.36 -23.94 37.85
N GLY A 50 -10.13 -24.08 37.36
CA GLY A 50 -8.92 -24.29 38.14
C GLY A 50 -8.63 -25.77 38.40
N ALA A 51 -9.40 -26.70 37.85
CA ALA A 51 -9.20 -28.13 37.98
C ALA A 51 -9.03 -28.79 36.61
N LEU A 52 -7.99 -29.63 36.46
CA LEU A 52 -7.81 -30.41 35.23
C LEU A 52 -8.78 -31.60 35.21
N ASP A 53 -9.92 -31.43 34.54
CA ASP A 53 -10.98 -32.42 34.45
C ASP A 53 -10.73 -33.52 33.40
N PRO A 54 -11.37 -34.71 33.52
CA PRO A 54 -11.29 -35.75 32.49
C PRO A 54 -11.75 -35.26 31.11
N GLY A 55 -10.79 -35.06 30.20
CA GLY A 55 -11.04 -34.59 28.83
C GLY A 55 -10.29 -33.32 28.48
N GLU A 56 -9.82 -32.58 29.48
CA GLU A 56 -9.08 -31.34 29.30
C GLU A 56 -7.59 -31.60 29.05
N LYS A 57 -6.97 -30.77 28.21
CA LYS A 57 -5.52 -30.80 28.01
C LYS A 57 -4.79 -29.85 28.94
N CYS A 58 -5.48 -28.80 29.37
CA CYS A 58 -5.04 -27.84 30.36
C CYS A 58 -6.25 -27.11 30.95
N ASP A 59 -6.07 -26.51 32.11
CA ASP A 59 -6.99 -25.60 32.79
C ASP A 59 -6.16 -24.57 33.58
N ASP A 60 -6.29 -23.28 33.30
CA ASP A 60 -5.57 -22.20 33.97
C ASP A 60 -6.44 -21.33 34.89
N GLY A 61 -7.63 -21.83 35.25
CA GLY A 61 -8.54 -21.18 36.18
C GLY A 61 -9.26 -19.95 35.63
N ASN A 62 -9.31 -19.77 34.30
CA ASN A 62 -10.14 -18.75 33.68
C ASN A 62 -10.59 -19.11 32.24
N ASP A 63 -11.50 -18.32 31.65
CA ASP A 63 -12.07 -18.53 30.30
C ASP A 63 -11.58 -17.50 29.26
N THR A 64 -10.45 -16.84 29.51
CA THR A 64 -9.87 -15.86 28.59
C THR A 64 -9.38 -16.55 27.32
N VAL A 65 -9.87 -16.07 26.18
CA VAL A 65 -9.43 -16.60 24.88
C VAL A 65 -8.02 -16.09 24.56
N GLY A 66 -7.11 -17.02 24.24
CA GLY A 66 -5.76 -16.75 23.74
C GLY A 66 -4.70 -16.50 24.81
N ASP A 67 -4.96 -16.83 26.07
CA ASP A 67 -3.96 -16.79 27.15
C ASP A 67 -3.19 -18.11 27.32
N GLY A 68 -3.49 -19.10 26.46
CA GLY A 68 -2.84 -20.40 26.44
C GLY A 68 -3.79 -21.58 26.61
N CYS A 69 -4.98 -21.35 27.20
CA CYS A 69 -5.93 -22.40 27.57
C CYS A 69 -7.31 -22.23 26.90
N THR A 70 -7.35 -21.87 25.62
CA THR A 70 -8.64 -21.65 24.94
C THR A 70 -9.40 -22.96 24.74
N SER A 71 -10.67 -23.02 25.14
CA SER A 71 -11.56 -24.17 24.89
C SER A 71 -10.97 -25.52 25.37
N CYS A 72 -10.23 -25.51 26.48
CA CYS A 72 -9.67 -26.69 27.16
C CYS A 72 -8.60 -27.43 26.35
N VAL A 73 -8.07 -26.76 25.34
CA VAL A 73 -6.90 -27.18 24.57
C VAL A 73 -5.76 -26.22 24.83
N VAL A 74 -4.53 -26.72 24.68
CA VAL A 74 -3.34 -25.88 24.77
C VAL A 74 -3.22 -25.12 23.45
N ASP A 75 -3.19 -23.79 23.53
CA ASP A 75 -3.00 -22.94 22.36
C ASP A 75 -1.61 -23.13 21.76
N ALA A 76 -1.46 -22.76 20.49
CA ALA A 76 -0.15 -22.77 19.85
C ALA A 76 0.81 -21.88 20.65
N CYS A 77 2.04 -22.35 20.85
CA CYS A 77 3.04 -21.62 21.64
C CYS A 77 2.77 -21.48 23.14
N TYR A 78 1.94 -22.35 23.69
CA TYR A 78 1.81 -22.55 25.12
C TYR A 78 2.18 -23.98 25.52
N GLU A 79 2.58 -24.16 26.77
CA GLU A 79 2.71 -25.47 27.38
C GLU A 79 1.97 -25.51 28.72
N CYS A 80 1.35 -26.65 28.98
CA CYS A 80 0.65 -26.87 30.23
C CYS A 80 1.62 -27.43 31.26
N THR A 81 1.95 -26.63 32.28
CA THR A 81 2.77 -27.11 33.39
C THR A 81 1.87 -27.71 34.46
N THR A 82 2.00 -29.02 34.70
CA THR A 82 1.37 -29.66 35.86
C THR A 82 2.25 -29.42 37.07
N LYS A 83 1.87 -28.48 37.93
CA LYS A 83 2.48 -28.40 39.26
C LYS A 83 1.65 -29.28 40.20
N GLU A 84 2.29 -30.29 40.79
CA GLU A 84 1.62 -31.23 41.70
C GLU A 84 0.83 -30.47 42.78
N GLY A 85 -0.49 -30.69 42.82
CA GLY A 85 -1.39 -30.12 43.83
C GLY A 85 -1.86 -28.68 43.58
N THR A 86 -1.66 -28.10 42.39
CA THR A 86 -2.21 -26.79 41.99
C THR A 86 -2.87 -26.88 40.60
N PRO A 87 -3.73 -25.91 40.21
CA PRO A 87 -4.22 -25.80 38.84
C PRO A 87 -3.07 -25.91 37.85
N SER A 88 -3.30 -26.50 36.69
CA SER A 88 -2.34 -26.39 35.59
C SER A 88 -2.10 -24.92 35.27
N SER A 89 -0.88 -24.55 34.89
CA SER A 89 -0.60 -23.20 34.41
C SER A 89 -0.17 -23.30 32.96
N CYS A 90 -0.96 -22.70 32.08
CA CYS A 90 -0.52 -22.39 30.73
C CYS A 90 0.58 -21.34 30.82
N VAL A 91 1.77 -21.73 30.42
CA VAL A 91 2.90 -20.81 30.31
C VAL A 91 3.24 -20.66 28.84
N ALA A 92 3.44 -19.41 28.42
CA ALA A 92 3.91 -19.12 27.08
C ALA A 92 5.27 -19.78 26.89
N LYS A 93 5.41 -20.47 25.77
CA LYS A 93 6.69 -21.00 25.32
C LYS A 93 7.63 -19.85 24.99
N GLY A 94 8.93 -20.07 25.19
CA GLY A 94 9.94 -19.08 24.89
C GLY A 94 10.04 -18.80 23.39
N ALA A 95 10.54 -17.62 23.05
CA ALA A 95 10.83 -17.29 21.66
C ALA A 95 11.84 -18.30 21.07
N GLY A 96 11.50 -18.91 19.94
CA GLY A 96 12.29 -19.95 19.26
C GLY A 96 11.91 -21.38 19.64
N ASP A 97 10.98 -21.60 20.55
CA ASP A 97 10.47 -22.94 20.82
C ASP A 97 9.58 -23.44 19.67
N LEU A 98 9.65 -24.74 19.37
CA LEU A 98 8.87 -25.34 18.28
C LEU A 98 7.36 -25.32 18.55
N CYS A 99 6.56 -24.96 17.56
CA CYS A 99 5.10 -25.08 17.57
C CYS A 99 4.62 -25.89 16.36
N ALA A 100 3.31 -26.11 16.25
CA ALA A 100 2.74 -27.02 15.24
C ALA A 100 3.09 -26.64 13.78
N ALA A 101 3.32 -25.35 13.50
CA ALA A 101 3.59 -24.82 12.16
C ALA A 101 4.92 -24.04 12.04
N GLY A 102 5.78 -24.07 13.07
CA GLY A 102 7.03 -23.29 13.06
C GLY A 102 7.61 -23.05 14.45
N LEU A 103 7.79 -21.79 14.81
CA LEU A 103 8.45 -21.33 16.03
C LEU A 103 7.60 -20.32 16.80
N CYS A 104 7.78 -20.26 18.11
CA CYS A 104 7.10 -19.30 18.95
C CYS A 104 7.80 -17.95 18.95
N ASP A 105 7.06 -16.86 18.83
CA ASP A 105 7.61 -15.50 18.87
C ASP A 105 7.82 -14.95 20.29
N GLY A 106 7.39 -15.70 21.31
CA GLY A 106 7.42 -15.29 22.72
C GLY A 106 6.23 -14.42 23.15
N THR A 107 5.30 -14.12 22.24
CA THR A 107 4.02 -13.43 22.53
C THR A 107 2.81 -14.36 22.46
N GLY A 108 3.05 -15.67 22.23
CA GLY A 108 2.01 -16.68 22.10
C GLY A 108 1.62 -16.97 20.65
N GLN A 109 2.33 -16.42 19.66
CA GLN A 109 2.07 -16.71 18.25
C GLN A 109 3.05 -17.74 17.69
N CYS A 110 2.50 -18.66 16.89
CA CYS A 110 3.27 -19.63 16.11
C CYS A 110 3.55 -19.05 14.72
N VAL A 111 4.82 -18.79 14.43
CA VAL A 111 5.30 -18.09 13.25
C VAL A 111 6.30 -18.91 12.45
N GLU A 112 6.55 -18.55 11.20
CA GLU A 112 7.48 -19.30 10.34
C GLU A 112 8.94 -19.09 10.73
N CYS A 113 9.29 -17.87 11.16
CA CYS A 113 10.66 -17.48 11.47
C CYS A 113 10.74 -16.37 12.50
N LEU A 114 11.95 -16.17 13.03
CA LEU A 114 12.32 -15.08 13.95
C LEU A 114 13.65 -14.45 13.55
N VAL A 115 14.50 -15.25 12.89
CA VAL A 115 15.75 -14.84 12.29
C VAL A 115 15.89 -15.51 10.92
N ASN A 116 16.73 -14.94 10.05
CA ASN A 116 16.93 -15.44 8.68
C ASN A 116 17.34 -16.92 8.64
N GLN A 117 18.07 -17.40 9.65
CA GLN A 117 18.52 -18.80 9.74
C GLN A 117 17.37 -19.82 9.80
N HIS A 118 16.14 -19.39 10.12
CA HIS A 118 14.97 -20.27 10.13
C HIS A 118 14.39 -20.50 8.72
N CYS A 119 14.78 -19.71 7.73
CA CYS A 119 14.21 -19.72 6.38
C CYS A 119 15.01 -20.53 5.36
N GLY A 120 15.90 -21.43 5.81
CA GLY A 120 16.67 -22.29 4.93
C GLY A 120 17.85 -21.58 4.25
N VAL A 121 18.30 -22.13 3.13
CA VAL A 121 19.34 -21.51 2.29
C VAL A 121 18.66 -20.47 1.40
N ASP A 122 19.19 -19.25 1.38
CA ASP A 122 18.72 -18.12 0.57
C ASP A 122 17.36 -17.49 0.97
N GLY A 123 16.83 -17.89 2.12
CA GLY A 123 15.65 -17.27 2.73
C GLY A 123 15.99 -16.26 3.81
N TYR A 124 15.13 -15.26 3.99
CA TYR A 124 15.21 -14.28 5.08
C TYR A 124 13.85 -14.18 5.79
N CYS A 125 13.91 -13.70 7.03
CA CYS A 125 12.72 -13.53 7.85
C CYS A 125 12.24 -12.09 7.78
N PHE A 126 11.01 -11.90 7.32
CA PHE A 126 10.37 -10.59 7.27
C PHE A 126 8.99 -10.68 7.89
N GLU A 127 8.73 -9.86 8.92
CA GLU A 127 7.46 -9.86 9.66
C GLU A 127 7.00 -11.28 10.04
N ASN A 128 7.90 -12.07 10.63
CA ASN A 128 7.63 -13.43 11.11
C ASN A 128 7.27 -14.46 10.02
N ALA A 129 7.44 -14.12 8.74
CA ALA A 129 7.24 -15.00 7.60
C ALA A 129 8.54 -15.16 6.79
N CYS A 130 8.77 -16.35 6.25
CA CYS A 130 9.91 -16.58 5.39
C CYS A 130 9.65 -15.99 3.99
N LYS A 131 10.69 -15.36 3.45
CA LYS A 131 10.76 -14.73 2.13
C LYS A 131 12.06 -15.14 1.45
N SER A 132 12.13 -15.01 0.14
CA SER A 132 13.34 -15.31 -0.63
C SER A 132 13.50 -14.29 -1.73
N CYS A 133 14.76 -13.95 -2.03
CA CYS A 133 15.11 -12.99 -3.06
C CYS A 133 15.21 -13.62 -4.47
N ASP A 134 14.81 -14.87 -4.64
CA ASP A 134 14.92 -15.62 -5.90
C ASP A 134 13.67 -16.50 -6.13
N ASP A 135 12.50 -16.10 -5.61
CA ASP A 135 11.25 -16.87 -5.70
C ASP A 135 10.29 -16.40 -6.80
N GLY A 136 10.65 -15.33 -7.52
CA GLY A 136 9.87 -14.79 -8.63
C GLY A 136 8.68 -13.95 -8.18
N LEU A 137 8.56 -13.61 -6.89
CA LEU A 137 7.47 -12.84 -6.34
C LEU A 137 8.00 -11.60 -5.63
N LYS A 138 7.48 -10.42 -5.97
CA LYS A 138 7.74 -9.20 -5.19
C LYS A 138 7.14 -9.32 -3.79
N ASN A 139 7.93 -9.70 -2.79
CA ASN A 139 7.46 -9.97 -1.44
C ASN A 139 8.48 -9.52 -0.36
N GLY A 140 8.09 -9.58 0.92
CA GLY A 140 8.94 -9.09 2.01
C GLY A 140 9.20 -7.58 1.91
N ASP A 141 10.46 -7.18 1.94
CA ASP A 141 10.89 -5.78 1.75
C ASP A 141 11.46 -5.48 0.36
N GLU A 142 11.26 -6.37 -0.61
CA GLU A 142 11.67 -6.15 -2.00
C GLU A 142 11.01 -4.94 -2.64
N THR A 143 11.79 -4.20 -3.43
CA THR A 143 11.30 -3.02 -4.13
C THR A 143 11.00 -3.28 -5.59
N ASP A 144 11.53 -4.35 -6.19
CA ASP A 144 11.06 -5.01 -7.41
C ASP A 144 11.16 -6.53 -7.22
N VAL A 145 10.60 -7.33 -8.12
CA VAL A 145 10.66 -8.80 -8.04
C VAL A 145 12.10 -9.26 -7.87
N ASP A 146 12.37 -9.99 -6.77
CA ASP A 146 13.66 -10.62 -6.46
C ASP A 146 14.82 -9.62 -6.20
N CYS A 147 14.53 -8.36 -5.86
CA CYS A 147 15.59 -7.38 -5.59
C CYS A 147 15.17 -6.17 -4.74
N GLY A 148 16.20 -5.47 -4.24
CA GLY A 148 16.06 -4.24 -3.46
C GLY A 148 15.69 -4.51 -2.01
N GLY A 149 15.35 -3.45 -1.28
CA GLY A 149 15.14 -3.54 0.16
C GLY A 149 16.45 -3.70 0.92
N THR A 150 16.34 -4.20 2.14
CA THR A 150 17.49 -4.40 3.04
C THR A 150 18.05 -5.82 3.01
N HIS A 151 17.26 -6.79 2.56
CA HIS A 151 17.64 -8.21 2.57
C HIS A 151 18.12 -8.72 1.21
N CYS A 152 17.64 -8.15 0.12
CA CYS A 152 17.98 -8.61 -1.23
C CYS A 152 19.07 -7.76 -1.87
N SER A 153 19.68 -8.30 -2.93
CA SER A 153 20.67 -7.55 -3.70
C SER A 153 20.00 -6.35 -4.37
N PRO A 154 20.72 -5.23 -4.58
CA PRO A 154 20.16 -4.08 -5.29
C PRO A 154 19.64 -4.46 -6.68
N CYS A 155 18.53 -3.84 -7.06
CA CYS A 155 17.91 -3.97 -8.35
C CYS A 155 18.75 -3.38 -9.48
N ALA A 156 18.67 -4.02 -10.64
CA ALA A 156 19.28 -3.54 -11.87
C ALA A 156 18.62 -2.24 -12.38
N GLN A 157 19.27 -1.57 -13.31
CA GLN A 157 18.70 -0.40 -13.99
C GLN A 157 17.30 -0.71 -14.58
N GLY A 158 16.39 0.26 -14.49
CA GLY A 158 15.03 0.18 -15.01
C GLY A 158 14.03 -0.57 -14.12
N LYS A 159 14.50 -1.15 -13.02
CA LYS A 159 13.67 -1.80 -12.00
C LYS A 159 13.12 -0.80 -10.99
N THR A 160 12.05 -1.15 -10.30
CA THR A 160 11.44 -0.29 -9.29
C THR A 160 12.28 -0.23 -8.02
N CYS A 161 12.29 0.93 -7.35
CA CYS A 161 13.06 1.17 -6.14
C CYS A 161 12.31 2.11 -5.18
N ALA A 162 12.68 2.09 -3.90
CA ALA A 162 12.18 3.02 -2.89
C ALA A 162 13.28 3.93 -2.34
N THR A 163 14.53 3.45 -2.33
CA THR A 163 15.69 4.14 -1.78
C THR A 163 16.91 3.99 -2.71
N MET A 164 17.92 4.84 -2.55
CA MET A 164 19.14 4.77 -3.36
C MET A 164 19.88 3.44 -3.20
N THR A 165 19.79 2.78 -2.05
CA THR A 165 20.44 1.47 -1.81
C THR A 165 19.78 0.33 -2.56
N ASP A 166 18.55 0.52 -3.03
CA ASP A 166 17.85 -0.49 -3.81
C ASP A 166 18.37 -0.60 -5.23
N CYS A 167 19.26 0.29 -5.67
CA CYS A 167 19.74 0.30 -7.05
C CYS A 167 21.22 -0.03 -7.11
N VAL A 168 21.60 -0.92 -8.04
CA VAL A 168 23.02 -1.17 -8.36
C VAL A 168 23.74 0.12 -8.76
N THR A 169 23.00 1.02 -9.42
CA THR A 169 23.49 2.33 -9.85
C THR A 169 23.58 3.35 -8.72
N ALA A 170 23.00 3.07 -7.56
CA ALA A 170 22.78 3.98 -6.44
C ALA A 170 21.86 5.19 -6.74
N PHE A 171 21.19 5.21 -7.90
CA PHE A 171 20.27 6.29 -8.28
C PHE A 171 18.83 5.77 -8.35
N CYS A 172 18.09 5.95 -7.26
CA CYS A 172 16.65 5.72 -7.25
C CYS A 172 15.92 7.05 -7.50
N VAL A 173 15.38 7.21 -8.70
CA VAL A 173 14.71 8.44 -9.16
C VAL A 173 13.36 8.07 -9.76
N ASP A 174 12.30 8.80 -9.38
CA ASP A 174 10.92 8.52 -9.79
C ASP A 174 10.44 7.08 -9.52
N GLY A 175 10.99 6.46 -8.48
CA GLY A 175 10.71 5.07 -8.12
C GLY A 175 11.34 4.04 -9.06
N VAL A 176 12.32 4.43 -9.88
CA VAL A 176 13.05 3.56 -10.82
C VAL A 176 14.56 3.71 -10.67
N CYS A 177 15.29 2.60 -10.78
CA CYS A 177 16.74 2.59 -10.80
C CYS A 177 17.29 3.21 -12.08
N CYS A 178 17.84 4.41 -11.98
CA CYS A 178 18.34 5.18 -13.09
C CYS A 178 19.81 4.89 -13.39
N ALA A 179 20.23 5.01 -14.65
CA ALA A 179 21.62 4.84 -15.07
C ALA A 179 22.59 5.84 -14.41
N GLU A 180 22.09 7.05 -14.14
CA GLU A 180 22.86 8.17 -13.62
C GLU A 180 22.00 9.07 -12.72
N ASN A 181 22.61 10.09 -12.13
CA ASN A 181 21.89 11.07 -11.34
C ASN A 181 20.94 11.87 -12.24
N CYS A 182 19.64 11.77 -11.95
CA CYS A 182 18.58 12.35 -12.77
C CYS A 182 17.66 13.24 -11.92
N ASP A 183 18.26 14.09 -11.09
CA ASP A 183 17.55 14.91 -10.09
C ASP A 183 17.21 16.32 -10.59
N ALA A 184 17.50 16.63 -11.85
CA ALA A 184 17.15 17.93 -12.43
C ALA A 184 15.64 17.99 -12.75
N PRO A 185 15.02 19.18 -12.67
CA PRO A 185 13.60 19.33 -12.99
C PRO A 185 13.30 18.84 -14.40
N CYS A 186 12.15 18.23 -14.65
CA CYS A 186 11.77 17.78 -15.99
C CYS A 186 12.72 16.76 -16.62
N LEU A 187 13.53 16.10 -15.81
CA LEU A 187 14.19 14.85 -16.16
C LEU A 187 13.55 13.75 -15.32
N ALA A 188 13.28 12.62 -15.94
CA ALA A 188 12.70 11.49 -15.25
C ALA A 188 13.31 10.17 -15.74
N CYS A 189 13.31 9.18 -14.86
CA CYS A 189 13.81 7.83 -15.16
C CYS A 189 12.70 6.80 -15.37
N ASN A 190 11.43 7.22 -15.23
CA ASN A 190 10.25 6.39 -15.48
C ASN A 190 9.57 6.71 -16.83
N VAL A 191 10.26 7.40 -17.74
CA VAL A 191 9.72 7.77 -19.05
C VAL A 191 9.47 6.53 -19.90
N THR A 192 8.25 6.41 -20.43
CA THR A 192 7.84 5.25 -21.24
C THR A 192 8.72 5.12 -22.49
N GLY A 193 9.27 3.92 -22.70
CA GLY A 193 10.16 3.61 -23.82
C GLY A 193 11.65 3.73 -23.50
N VAL A 194 12.03 4.40 -22.42
CA VAL A 194 13.42 4.56 -21.96
C VAL A 194 13.55 4.44 -20.43
N VAL A 195 12.74 3.54 -19.83
CA VAL A 195 12.73 3.33 -18.36
C VAL A 195 14.13 2.93 -17.87
N GLY A 196 14.61 3.64 -16.85
CA GLY A 196 15.95 3.51 -16.29
C GLY A 196 17.02 4.38 -16.95
N GLU A 197 16.72 5.09 -18.03
CA GLU A 197 17.59 6.13 -18.60
C GLU A 197 17.10 7.50 -18.15
N CYS A 198 18.03 8.44 -17.93
CA CYS A 198 17.66 9.80 -17.60
C CYS A 198 17.16 10.52 -18.85
N ALA A 199 15.85 10.77 -18.92
CA ALA A 199 15.21 11.32 -20.11
C ALA A 199 14.44 12.60 -19.79
N ALA A 200 14.44 13.55 -20.73
CA ALA A 200 13.64 14.75 -20.59
C ALA A 200 12.14 14.43 -20.72
N ILE A 201 11.35 14.96 -19.79
CA ILE A 201 9.89 15.01 -19.92
C ILE A 201 9.54 15.88 -21.12
N GLU A 202 8.52 15.47 -21.87
CA GLU A 202 8.10 16.15 -23.09
C GLU A 202 7.75 17.64 -22.87
N LYS A 203 7.83 18.43 -23.93
CA LYS A 203 7.53 19.86 -23.89
C LYS A 203 6.09 20.08 -23.45
N TYR A 204 5.88 21.00 -22.51
CA TYR A 204 4.61 21.26 -21.83
C TYR A 204 4.11 20.13 -20.92
N GLY A 205 4.88 19.05 -20.78
CA GLY A 205 4.63 18.03 -19.79
C GLY A 205 4.84 18.56 -18.37
N GLU A 206 4.39 17.76 -17.41
CA GLU A 206 4.51 18.03 -15.99
C GLU A 206 5.44 17.01 -15.34
N ASP A 207 6.18 17.48 -14.34
CA ASP A 207 7.02 16.66 -13.47
C ASP A 207 6.49 16.75 -12.03
N PRO A 208 5.66 15.79 -11.59
CA PRO A 208 5.08 15.81 -10.25
C PRO A 208 6.04 15.34 -9.17
N SER A 209 7.26 14.85 -9.47
CA SER A 209 8.02 14.03 -8.53
C SER A 209 9.53 14.22 -8.57
N TYR A 210 10.03 15.46 -8.49
CA TYR A 210 11.46 15.68 -8.27
C TYR A 210 11.82 15.97 -6.80
N GLY A 211 13.02 15.52 -6.40
CA GLY A 211 13.54 15.61 -5.03
C GLY A 211 13.76 17.06 -4.57
N MET A 212 13.39 17.34 -3.31
CA MET A 212 13.44 18.65 -2.61
C MET A 212 12.18 19.53 -2.69
N GLY A 213 11.03 19.00 -3.11
CA GLY A 213 9.72 19.61 -2.81
C GLY A 213 9.37 20.83 -3.65
N GLN A 214 9.99 20.97 -4.81
CA GLN A 214 9.48 21.81 -5.87
C GLN A 214 8.98 20.85 -6.96
N ALA A 215 7.84 21.12 -7.58
CA ALA A 215 7.31 20.30 -8.65
C ALA A 215 7.26 21.15 -9.93
N CYS A 216 7.35 20.51 -11.10
CA CYS A 216 7.12 21.21 -12.36
C CYS A 216 5.69 20.95 -12.84
N LEU A 217 4.74 21.67 -12.24
CA LEU A 217 3.32 21.48 -12.49
C LEU A 217 2.71 22.70 -13.16
N ALA A 218 1.84 22.50 -14.15
CA ALA A 218 1.09 23.60 -14.75
C ALA A 218 0.12 24.23 -13.73
N ALA A 219 -0.30 23.44 -12.73
CA ALA A 219 -1.06 23.94 -11.58
C ALA A 219 -0.29 24.97 -10.73
N GLU A 220 1.04 24.99 -10.80
CA GLU A 220 1.92 26.00 -10.17
C GLU A 220 2.47 27.00 -11.21
N ASP A 221 1.77 27.18 -12.32
CA ASP A 221 2.15 28.09 -13.41
C ASP A 221 3.48 27.73 -14.10
N LYS A 222 3.89 26.46 -14.07
CA LYS A 222 5.15 25.97 -14.65
C LYS A 222 4.99 24.78 -15.60
N ALA A 223 5.91 24.60 -16.53
CA ALA A 223 5.92 23.45 -17.43
C ALA A 223 7.33 23.11 -17.92
N CYS A 224 7.49 21.87 -18.40
CA CYS A 224 8.75 21.38 -18.92
C CYS A 224 9.07 21.93 -20.32
N THR A 225 10.35 22.22 -20.57
CA THR A 225 10.84 22.69 -21.87
C THR A 225 10.99 21.60 -22.93
N GLY A 226 10.84 20.31 -22.57
CA GLY A 226 11.09 19.19 -23.48
C GLY A 226 12.57 18.88 -23.72
N SER A 227 13.48 19.72 -23.21
CA SER A 227 14.92 19.60 -23.44
C SER A 227 15.73 20.26 -22.33
N GLY A 228 16.76 19.56 -21.85
CA GLY A 228 17.74 20.09 -20.89
C GLY A 228 17.30 20.14 -19.42
N GLY A 229 16.14 19.56 -19.07
CA GLY A 229 15.71 19.48 -17.67
C GLY A 229 15.39 20.85 -17.05
N TYR A 230 14.67 21.69 -17.79
CA TYR A 230 14.27 23.01 -17.30
C TYR A 230 12.78 23.09 -17.04
N CYS A 231 12.45 23.63 -15.87
CA CYS A 231 11.09 23.95 -15.45
C CYS A 231 10.89 25.46 -15.47
N LEU A 232 10.10 25.94 -16.44
CA LEU A 232 9.89 27.38 -16.71
C LEU A 232 8.40 27.70 -16.68
N LYS A 233 8.01 28.97 -16.89
CA LYS A 233 6.59 29.36 -16.87
C LYS A 233 5.79 28.61 -17.92
N ALA A 234 4.62 28.13 -17.53
CA ALA A 234 3.67 27.47 -18.42
C ALA A 234 3.13 28.44 -19.49
N LEU A 235 2.40 27.90 -20.46
CA LEU A 235 1.67 28.73 -21.43
C LEU A 235 0.68 29.66 -20.71
N ASP A 236 0.39 30.80 -21.34
CA ASP A 236 -0.49 31.87 -20.86
C ASP A 236 0.00 32.63 -19.60
N GLN A 237 1.17 32.26 -19.08
CA GLN A 237 1.75 32.93 -17.93
C GLN A 237 2.45 34.24 -18.30
N PRO A 238 2.33 35.29 -17.47
CA PRO A 238 2.99 36.57 -17.74
C PRO A 238 4.52 36.42 -17.82
N CYS A 239 5.14 37.03 -18.82
CA CYS A 239 6.58 36.93 -19.05
C CYS A 239 7.19 38.29 -19.43
N ALA A 240 8.47 38.50 -19.12
CA ALA A 240 9.22 39.65 -19.63
C ALA A 240 10.17 39.26 -20.78
N THR A 241 10.75 38.07 -20.70
CA THR A 241 11.74 37.55 -21.65
C THR A 241 11.38 36.15 -22.13
N ASN A 242 11.88 35.78 -23.31
CA ASN A 242 11.70 34.46 -23.91
C ASN A 242 12.17 33.32 -22.99
N THR A 243 13.27 33.52 -22.27
CA THR A 243 13.87 32.51 -21.39
C THR A 243 13.07 32.22 -20.12
N GLU A 244 12.01 32.98 -19.84
CA GLU A 244 11.10 32.70 -18.73
C GLU A 244 10.06 31.63 -19.07
N CYS A 245 9.82 31.38 -20.36
CA CYS A 245 8.75 30.52 -20.84
C CYS A 245 9.26 29.12 -21.17
N ALA A 246 8.49 28.09 -20.82
CA ALA A 246 8.77 26.71 -21.23
C ALA A 246 8.81 26.55 -22.76
N SER A 247 8.04 27.39 -23.47
CA SER A 247 8.06 27.48 -24.93
C SER A 247 9.28 28.21 -25.50
N LEU A 248 10.07 28.88 -24.66
CA LEU A 248 11.11 29.85 -25.04
C LEU A 248 10.58 31.06 -25.83
N HIS A 249 9.27 31.33 -25.78
CA HIS A 249 8.64 32.42 -26.51
C HIS A 249 7.71 33.24 -25.63
N CYS A 250 8.05 34.53 -25.50
CA CYS A 250 7.29 35.53 -24.75
C CYS A 250 6.78 36.61 -25.70
N ALA A 251 5.47 36.69 -25.90
CA ALA A 251 4.85 37.61 -26.85
C ALA A 251 3.56 38.23 -26.31
N ASP A 252 3.15 39.34 -26.94
CA ASP A 252 1.86 40.00 -26.74
C ASP A 252 1.01 39.78 -28.01
N PRO A 253 0.35 38.62 -28.15
CA PRO A 253 -0.33 38.23 -29.39
C PRO A 253 -1.63 39.00 -29.64
N ASP A 254 -2.25 39.57 -28.60
CA ASP A 254 -3.50 40.32 -28.69
C ASP A 254 -3.31 41.84 -28.67
N MET A 255 -2.07 42.31 -28.61
CA MET A 255 -1.66 43.72 -28.62
C MET A 255 -2.28 44.53 -27.48
N ASN A 256 -2.54 43.90 -26.33
CA ASN A 256 -3.15 44.55 -25.18
C ASN A 256 -2.11 45.21 -24.24
N GLY A 257 -0.82 45.01 -24.50
CA GLY A 257 0.30 45.49 -23.70
C GLY A 257 0.85 44.46 -22.70
N THR A 258 0.26 43.26 -22.61
CA THR A 258 0.64 42.19 -21.68
C THR A 258 1.30 41.07 -22.45
N LYS A 259 2.53 40.74 -22.08
CA LYS A 259 3.24 39.60 -22.66
C LYS A 259 2.99 38.33 -21.87
N ILE A 260 2.71 37.25 -22.57
CA ILE A 260 2.49 35.91 -22.03
C ILE A 260 3.36 34.88 -22.75
N CYS A 261 3.55 33.74 -22.10
CA CYS A 261 4.20 32.59 -22.71
C CYS A 261 3.27 31.97 -23.76
N VAL A 262 3.75 31.93 -25.00
CA VAL A 262 2.98 31.50 -26.19
C VAL A 262 3.63 30.28 -26.84
N LYS A 263 2.87 29.56 -27.67
CA LYS A 263 3.33 28.34 -28.34
C LYS A 263 4.35 28.63 -29.45
N ASP A 264 5.27 27.68 -29.65
CA ASP A 264 6.28 27.69 -30.72
C ASP A 264 5.70 27.20 -32.05
N VAL A 265 6.43 27.37 -33.16
CA VAL A 265 6.09 26.79 -34.45
C VAL A 265 6.01 25.27 -34.35
N GLY A 266 4.96 24.69 -34.93
CA GLY A 266 4.69 23.25 -34.91
C GLY A 266 3.86 22.79 -33.73
N ASP A 267 3.65 23.63 -32.71
CA ASP A 267 2.78 23.29 -31.59
C ASP A 267 1.28 23.38 -31.98
N PRO A 268 0.40 22.56 -31.37
CA PRO A 268 -1.03 22.56 -31.67
C PRO A 268 -1.71 23.85 -31.20
N CYS A 269 -2.51 24.45 -32.06
CA CYS A 269 -3.22 25.71 -31.80
C CYS A 269 -4.69 25.64 -32.22
N THR A 270 -5.49 26.47 -31.57
CA THR A 270 -6.91 26.68 -31.88
C THR A 270 -7.18 28.04 -32.47
N MET A 271 -6.32 29.03 -32.18
CA MET A 271 -6.41 30.38 -32.72
C MET A 271 -5.02 30.98 -32.93
N ASN A 272 -4.96 32.01 -33.77
CA ASN A 272 -3.71 32.70 -34.08
C ASN A 272 -2.99 33.23 -32.83
N ALA A 273 -3.75 33.70 -31.84
CA ALA A 273 -3.19 34.25 -30.60
C ALA A 273 -2.44 33.22 -29.74
N ASP A 274 -2.66 31.92 -29.94
CA ASP A 274 -1.94 30.86 -29.23
C ASP A 274 -0.46 30.80 -29.62
N CYS A 275 -0.11 31.29 -30.81
CA CYS A 275 1.19 31.12 -31.45
C CYS A 275 2.02 32.40 -31.37
N TYR A 276 3.32 32.28 -31.13
CA TYR A 276 4.21 33.45 -31.11
C TYR A 276 4.26 34.21 -32.45
N THR A 277 4.00 33.52 -33.56
CA THR A 277 3.92 34.09 -34.92
C THR A 277 2.56 34.73 -35.23
N ASN A 278 1.60 34.67 -34.30
CA ASN A 278 0.21 35.06 -34.50
C ASN A 278 -0.46 34.37 -35.71
N LYS A 279 -0.10 33.10 -35.95
CA LYS A 279 -0.55 32.34 -37.12
C LYS A 279 -0.77 30.87 -36.78
N CYS A 280 -2.05 30.48 -36.75
CA CYS A 280 -2.50 29.12 -36.59
C CYS A 280 -3.03 28.62 -37.95
N THR A 281 -2.37 27.64 -38.55
CA THR A 281 -2.73 27.08 -39.86
C THR A 281 -2.88 25.57 -39.75
N ASN A 282 -4.01 25.02 -40.18
CA ASN A 282 -4.32 23.59 -40.08
C ASN A 282 -4.16 23.03 -38.64
N GLY A 283 -4.45 23.84 -37.62
CA GLY A 283 -4.35 23.44 -36.21
C GLY A 283 -2.94 23.43 -35.64
N LEU A 284 -1.94 23.94 -36.36
CA LEU A 284 -0.55 24.06 -35.90
C LEU A 284 -0.04 25.50 -36.04
N CYS A 285 0.82 25.92 -35.11
CA CYS A 285 1.49 27.20 -35.19
C CYS A 285 2.44 27.22 -36.39
N ALA A 286 2.29 28.21 -37.26
CA ALA A 286 3.01 28.30 -38.52
C ALA A 286 3.91 29.54 -38.56
N MET A 287 4.99 29.48 -39.35
CA MET A 287 5.80 30.66 -39.68
C MET A 287 5.06 31.67 -40.55
#